data_AF-A0A2V6S7F7-F1
#
_entry.id   AF-A0A2V6S7F7-F1
#
_cell.length_a   1.000
_cell.length_b   1.000
_cell.length_c   1.000
_cell.angle_alpha   90.00
_cell.angle_beta   90.00
_cell.angle_gamma   90.00
#
_symmetry.space_group_name_H-M   'P 1'
#
loop_
_entity.id
_entity.type
_entity.pdbx_description
1 polymer ?
#
loop_
_entity_poly.entity_id
_entity_poly.type
_entity_poly.pdbx_seq_one_letter_code
_entity_poly.pdbx_strand_id
1 'polypeptide(L)'
;MVSSRAIAFDDQAKDFLDNLELQRVLADIARALKRKIDLVGFDACLMSMVEVAYQIRGAVSVTCGSEEEEPNEGWPYDTLLKALAAKPSMTPRELAGLVVKQYLASYRPDDGVTFAATDLAAIGPLADAVNGAGRVLTRALKDARARSAIMAVRAQVQEYSAPYDEYCDLGDLCDLLARRVAHPGI
;
A
#
# COMPACT_ATOMS: atom_id res chain seq x y z
N MET A 1 6.84 -8.84 19.75
CA MET A 1 6.74 -9.96 18.78
C MET A 1 6.26 -9.31 17.51
N VAL A 2 7.07 -9.27 16.45
CA VAL A 2 6.60 -8.73 15.16
C VAL A 2 5.68 -9.81 14.59
N SER A 3 4.38 -9.52 14.49
CA SER A 3 3.45 -10.40 13.79
C SER A 3 3.90 -10.49 12.34
N SER A 4 3.95 -11.70 11.78
CA SER A 4 4.25 -11.85 10.35
C SER A 4 3.10 -11.25 9.55
N ARG A 5 3.38 -10.22 8.75
CA ARG A 5 2.43 -9.72 7.74
C ARG A 5 2.33 -10.76 6.62
N ALA A 6 1.10 -11.15 6.29
CA ALA A 6 0.82 -12.31 5.46
C ALA A 6 -0.26 -11.99 4.42
N ILE A 7 -0.19 -12.67 3.28
CA ILE A 7 -1.17 -12.66 2.20
C ILE A 7 -1.35 -14.08 1.67
N ALA A 8 -2.47 -14.34 0.98
CA ALA A 8 -2.73 -15.61 0.28
C ALA A 8 -2.67 -16.82 1.23
N PHE A 9 -3.46 -16.76 2.30
CA PHE A 9 -3.63 -17.88 3.24
C PHE A 9 -4.22 -19.09 2.53
N ASP A 10 -3.62 -20.26 2.76
CA ASP A 10 -4.09 -21.56 2.29
C ASP A 10 -4.45 -22.41 3.52
N ASP A 11 -5.75 -22.58 3.75
CA ASP A 11 -6.28 -23.37 4.87
C ASP A 11 -5.97 -24.87 4.74
N GLN A 12 -5.80 -25.37 3.52
CA GLN A 12 -5.51 -26.77 3.26
C GLN A 12 -4.04 -27.08 3.52
N ALA A 13 -3.13 -26.23 3.02
CA ALA A 13 -1.70 -26.35 3.26
C ALA A 13 -1.28 -25.87 4.66
N LYS A 14 -2.13 -25.07 5.31
CA LYS A 14 -1.83 -24.34 6.57
C LYS A 14 -0.62 -23.42 6.41
N ASP A 15 -0.59 -22.71 5.29
CA ASP A 15 0.52 -21.87 4.88
C ASP A 15 0.03 -20.51 4.38
N PHE A 16 0.94 -19.56 4.24
CA PHE A 16 0.66 -18.23 3.69
C PHE A 16 1.92 -17.68 3.04
N LEU A 17 1.80 -16.65 2.21
CA LEU A 17 2.96 -15.90 1.76
C LEU A 17 3.24 -14.77 2.74
N ASP A 18 4.42 -14.79 3.37
CA ASP A 18 4.93 -13.58 4.02
C ASP A 18 5.43 -12.56 2.97
N ASN A 19 5.70 -11.33 3.41
CA ASN A 19 6.16 -10.29 2.50
C ASN A 19 7.51 -10.65 1.81
N LEU A 20 8.41 -11.38 2.48
CA LEU A 20 9.71 -11.78 1.91
C LEU A 20 9.52 -12.86 0.84
N GLU A 21 8.60 -13.80 1.05
CA GLU A 21 8.21 -14.82 0.07
C GLU A 21 7.52 -14.19 -1.13
N LEU A 22 6.60 -13.24 -0.90
CA LEU A 22 5.99 -12.44 -1.97
C LEU A 22 7.07 -11.76 -2.83
N GLN A 23 8.06 -11.13 -2.19
CA GLN A 23 9.18 -10.51 -2.91
C GLN A 23 9.96 -11.53 -3.76
N ARG A 24 10.30 -12.68 -3.18
CA ARG A 24 11.05 -13.75 -3.86
C ARG A 24 10.28 -14.27 -5.07
N VAL A 25 9.01 -14.64 -4.90
CA VAL A 25 8.16 -15.15 -5.99
C VAL A 25 8.05 -14.14 -7.13
N LEU A 26 7.77 -12.87 -6.84
CA LEU A 26 7.66 -11.85 -7.88
C LEU A 26 9.01 -11.60 -8.58
N ALA A 27 10.12 -11.62 -7.84
CA ALA A 27 11.46 -11.53 -8.42
C ALA A 27 11.76 -12.71 -9.35
N ASP A 28 11.32 -13.92 -9.00
CA ASP A 28 11.50 -15.13 -9.81
C ASP A 28 10.69 -15.04 -11.10
N ILE A 29 9.44 -14.58 -11.03
CA ILE A 29 8.59 -14.31 -12.20
C ILE A 29 9.24 -13.26 -13.11
N ALA A 30 9.70 -12.14 -12.56
CA ALA A 30 10.35 -11.09 -13.34
C ALA A 30 11.63 -11.59 -14.05
N ARG A 31 12.42 -12.46 -13.39
CA ARG A 31 13.58 -13.10 -14.01
C ARG A 31 13.16 -14.02 -15.16
N ALA A 32 12.12 -14.83 -14.98
CA ALA A 32 11.60 -15.72 -16.02
C ALA A 32 11.08 -14.93 -17.23
N LEU A 33 10.38 -13.81 -16.99
CA LEU A 33 9.89 -12.91 -18.02
C LEU A 33 10.99 -12.08 -18.70
N LYS A 34 12.18 -11.99 -18.09
CA LYS A 34 13.28 -11.07 -18.48
C LYS A 34 12.86 -9.60 -18.54
N ARG A 35 11.82 -9.25 -17.77
CA ARG A 35 11.27 -7.90 -17.62
C ARG A 35 10.47 -7.83 -16.32
N LYS A 36 10.16 -6.61 -15.87
CA LYS A 36 9.22 -6.42 -14.76
C LYS A 36 7.81 -6.89 -15.15
N ILE A 37 7.07 -7.37 -14.16
CA ILE A 37 5.63 -7.57 -14.24
C ILE A 37 4.99 -6.19 -14.45
N ASP A 38 4.08 -6.11 -15.41
CA ASP A 38 3.42 -4.85 -15.77
C ASP A 38 2.55 -4.33 -14.62
N LEU A 39 1.70 -5.19 -14.08
CA LEU A 39 0.77 -4.87 -13.00
C LEU A 39 0.66 -6.06 -12.04
N VAL A 40 0.74 -5.78 -10.75
CA VAL A 40 0.31 -6.71 -9.69
C VAL A 40 -0.91 -6.10 -9.00
N GLY A 41 -2.04 -6.79 -9.10
CA GLY A 41 -3.26 -6.46 -8.39
C GLY A 41 -3.33 -7.23 -7.08
N PHE A 42 -3.55 -6.53 -5.99
CA PHE A 42 -3.92 -7.11 -4.71
C PHE A 42 -5.43 -6.95 -4.55
N ASP A 43 -6.14 -8.07 -4.71
CA ASP A 43 -7.52 -8.27 -4.26
C ASP A 43 -7.43 -8.92 -2.87
N ALA A 44 -6.94 -8.11 -1.92
CA ALA A 44 -6.55 -8.50 -0.58
C ALA A 44 -6.42 -7.25 0.29
N CYS A 45 -6.97 -7.33 1.51
CA CYS A 45 -6.97 -6.27 2.51
C CYS A 45 -5.57 -5.67 2.74
N LEU A 46 -5.50 -4.35 2.95
CA LEU A 46 -4.33 -3.65 3.51
C LEU A 46 -3.03 -3.82 2.67
N MET A 47 -3.15 -3.99 1.35
CA MET A 47 -2.01 -4.22 0.46
C MET A 47 -1.51 -2.99 -0.30
N SER A 48 -2.22 -1.85 -0.24
CA SER A 48 -1.78 -0.56 -0.80
C SER A 48 -0.83 0.19 0.14
N MET A 49 0.15 -0.52 0.69
CA MET A 49 1.10 0.02 1.68
C MET A 49 2.43 0.40 1.03
N VAL A 50 3.04 1.49 1.51
CA VAL A 50 4.34 1.98 1.00
C VAL A 50 5.44 0.92 1.17
N GLU A 51 5.40 0.15 2.24
CA GLU A 51 6.36 -0.93 2.54
C GLU A 51 6.22 -2.07 1.54
N VAL A 52 4.99 -2.49 1.20
CA VAL A 52 4.71 -3.54 0.21
C VAL A 52 5.19 -3.08 -1.16
N ALA A 53 4.79 -1.88 -1.58
CA ALA A 53 5.22 -1.27 -2.84
C ALA A 53 6.74 -1.19 -2.94
N TYR A 54 7.41 -0.74 -1.87
CA TYR A 54 8.87 -0.67 -1.83
C TYR A 54 9.51 -2.06 -1.92
N GLN A 55 8.97 -3.05 -1.22
CA GLN A 55 9.51 -4.40 -1.15
C GLN A 55 9.56 -5.06 -2.54
N ILE A 56 8.54 -4.88 -3.36
CA ILE A 56 8.40 -5.55 -4.66
C ILE A 56 8.83 -4.70 -5.87
N ARG A 57 9.28 -3.45 -5.65
CA ARG A 57 9.64 -2.46 -6.69
C ARG A 57 10.64 -2.93 -7.74
N GLY A 58 11.49 -3.91 -7.39
CA GLY A 58 12.48 -4.48 -8.31
C GLY A 58 11.85 -5.34 -9.41
N ALA A 59 10.69 -5.93 -9.14
CA ALA A 59 10.04 -6.92 -9.99
C ALA A 59 8.77 -6.42 -10.67
N VAL A 60 8.15 -5.35 -10.17
CA VAL A 60 6.83 -4.88 -10.60
C VAL A 60 6.89 -3.41 -11.06
N SER A 61 6.09 -3.05 -12.06
CA SER A 61 5.99 -1.67 -12.57
C SER A 61 4.88 -0.88 -11.88
N VAL A 62 3.67 -1.44 -11.77
CA VAL A 62 2.52 -0.79 -11.14
C VAL A 62 1.82 -1.77 -10.19
N THR A 63 1.34 -1.28 -9.05
CA THR A 63 0.46 -2.06 -8.16
C THR A 63 -0.93 -1.45 -8.11
N CYS A 64 -1.93 -2.28 -7.83
CA CYS A 64 -3.26 -1.85 -7.43
C CYS A 64 -3.67 -2.56 -6.14
N GLY A 65 -4.38 -1.88 -5.24
CA GLY A 65 -4.89 -2.49 -4.00
C GLY A 65 -5.63 -1.50 -3.12
N SER A 66 -6.20 -1.99 -2.02
CA SER A 66 -6.84 -1.20 -0.97
C SER A 66 -5.86 -0.84 0.16
N GLU A 67 -6.02 0.35 0.72
CA GLU A 67 -5.35 0.76 1.97
C GLU A 67 -6.13 0.29 3.22
N GLU A 68 -7.35 -0.19 3.02
CA GLU A 68 -8.26 -0.73 4.03
C GLU A 68 -8.55 -2.23 3.77
N GLU A 69 -9.30 -2.86 4.67
CA GLU A 69 -10.01 -4.10 4.37
C GLU A 69 -10.89 -3.99 3.12
N GLU A 70 -10.97 -5.08 2.37
CA GLU A 70 -11.79 -5.18 1.16
C GLU A 70 -13.02 -6.06 1.43
N PRO A 71 -14.17 -5.78 0.81
CA PRO A 71 -15.32 -6.66 0.87
C PRO A 71 -15.02 -8.04 0.24
N ASN A 72 -15.69 -9.08 0.73
CA ASN A 72 -15.48 -10.47 0.26
C ASN A 72 -15.76 -10.67 -1.24
N GLU A 73 -16.58 -9.81 -1.83
CA GLU A 73 -16.90 -9.84 -3.26
C GLU A 73 -15.65 -9.58 -4.15
N GLY A 74 -14.67 -8.83 -3.66
CA GLY A 74 -13.43 -8.49 -4.35
C GLY A 74 -13.62 -7.76 -5.69
N TRP A 75 -12.75 -8.06 -6.65
CA TRP A 75 -12.76 -7.34 -7.93
C TRP A 75 -13.88 -7.79 -8.87
N PRO A 76 -14.41 -6.88 -9.74
CA PRO A 76 -15.37 -7.23 -10.78
C PRO A 76 -14.69 -7.91 -11.99
N TYR A 77 -14.13 -9.11 -11.77
CA TYR A 77 -13.27 -9.84 -12.72
C TYR A 77 -13.91 -10.05 -14.09
N ASP A 78 -15.20 -10.31 -14.16
CA ASP A 78 -15.93 -10.55 -15.42
C ASP A 78 -15.84 -9.33 -16.34
N THR A 79 -16.10 -8.13 -15.80
CA THR A 79 -16.05 -6.88 -16.57
C THR A 79 -14.62 -6.43 -16.86
N LEU A 80 -13.71 -6.65 -15.91
CA LEU A 80 -12.30 -6.28 -16.03
C LEU A 80 -11.59 -7.12 -17.09
N LEU A 81 -11.71 -8.45 -17.01
CA LEU A 81 -11.06 -9.36 -17.95
C LEU A 81 -11.66 -9.22 -19.35
N LYS A 82 -12.97 -8.93 -19.46
CA LYS A 82 -13.60 -8.61 -20.75
C LYS A 82 -13.01 -7.35 -21.39
N ALA A 83 -12.80 -6.29 -20.60
CA ALA A 83 -12.20 -5.06 -21.10
C ALA A 83 -10.72 -5.24 -21.49
N LEU A 84 -9.95 -5.99 -20.70
CA LEU A 84 -8.57 -6.34 -21.02
C LEU A 84 -8.49 -7.19 -22.30
N ALA A 85 -9.34 -8.19 -22.45
CA ALA A 85 -9.40 -9.03 -23.64
C ALA A 85 -9.76 -8.21 -24.91
N ALA A 86 -10.61 -7.19 -24.77
CA ALA A 86 -11.00 -6.31 -25.88
C ALA A 86 -9.87 -5.36 -26.32
N LYS A 87 -8.98 -4.94 -25.42
CA LYS A 87 -7.81 -4.11 -25.72
C LYS A 87 -6.58 -4.64 -24.95
N PRO A 88 -5.94 -5.73 -25.42
CA PRO A 88 -4.79 -6.31 -24.73
C PRO A 88 -3.51 -5.45 -24.86
N SER A 89 -3.55 -4.40 -25.68
CA SER A 89 -2.47 -3.44 -25.87
C SER A 89 -2.46 -2.29 -24.85
N MET A 90 -3.32 -2.33 -23.82
CA MET A 90 -3.28 -1.34 -22.74
C MET A 90 -1.88 -1.29 -22.12
N THR A 91 -1.38 -0.08 -21.93
CA THR A 91 -0.21 0.15 -21.08
C THR A 91 -0.51 -0.23 -19.62
N PRO A 92 0.51 -0.52 -18.80
CA PRO A 92 0.30 -0.84 -17.39
C PRO A 92 -0.52 0.23 -16.64
N ARG A 93 -0.29 1.51 -16.96
CA ARG A 93 -1.02 2.65 -16.36
C ARG A 93 -2.48 2.71 -16.81
N GLU A 94 -2.76 2.44 -18.08
CA GLU A 94 -4.15 2.38 -18.58
C GLU A 94 -4.91 1.22 -17.91
N LEU A 95 -4.28 0.05 -17.80
CA LEU A 95 -4.88 -1.10 -17.13
C LEU A 95 -5.11 -0.81 -15.64
N ALA A 96 -4.13 -0.23 -14.94
CA ALA A 96 -4.27 0.13 -13.53
C ALA A 96 -5.41 1.13 -13.29
N GLY A 97 -5.50 2.17 -14.13
CA GLY A 97 -6.59 3.14 -14.04
C GLY A 97 -7.95 2.52 -14.33
N LEU A 98 -8.03 1.56 -15.25
CA LEU A 98 -9.24 0.79 -15.51
C LEU A 98 -9.65 -0.06 -14.31
N VAL A 99 -8.70 -0.78 -13.71
CA VAL A 99 -8.93 -1.58 -12.50
C VAL A 99 -9.52 -0.72 -11.39
N VAL A 100 -8.84 0.38 -11.02
CA VAL A 100 -9.30 1.27 -9.94
C VAL A 100 -10.69 1.80 -10.23
N LYS A 101 -10.92 2.26 -11.47
CA LYS A 101 -12.23 2.78 -11.87
C LYS A 101 -13.34 1.74 -11.78
N GLN A 102 -13.10 0.51 -12.22
CA GLN A 102 -14.13 -0.53 -12.23
C GLN A 102 -14.40 -1.06 -10.82
N TYR A 103 -13.36 -1.25 -10.01
CA TYR A 103 -13.50 -1.63 -8.60
C TYR A 103 -14.34 -0.60 -7.83
N LEU A 104 -13.99 0.69 -7.90
CA LEU A 104 -14.76 1.73 -7.19
C LEU A 104 -16.21 1.84 -7.72
N ALA A 105 -16.46 1.48 -8.98
CA ALA A 105 -17.80 1.50 -9.56
C ALA A 105 -18.62 0.23 -9.28
N SER A 106 -18.00 -0.88 -8.86
CA SER A 106 -18.72 -2.12 -8.49
C SER A 106 -19.31 -2.06 -7.10
N TYR A 107 -18.83 -1.14 -6.26
CA TYR A 107 -19.33 -0.92 -4.91
C TYR A 107 -20.19 0.34 -4.80
N ARG A 108 -21.06 0.37 -3.80
CA ARG A 108 -21.87 1.54 -3.49
C ARG A 108 -21.04 2.56 -2.71
N PRO A 109 -21.37 3.87 -2.80
CA PRO A 109 -20.65 4.90 -2.04
C PRO A 109 -20.67 4.68 -0.51
N ASP A 110 -21.69 4.01 0.01
CA ASP A 110 -21.84 3.69 1.43
C ASP A 110 -21.06 2.44 1.89
N ASP A 111 -20.45 1.68 0.97
CA ASP A 111 -19.64 0.51 1.32
C ASP A 111 -18.25 0.89 1.87
N GLY A 112 -17.83 2.16 1.73
CA GLY A 112 -16.61 2.68 2.35
C GLY A 112 -15.31 2.10 1.79
N VAL A 113 -15.32 1.54 0.58
CA VAL A 113 -14.14 0.93 -0.03
C VAL A 113 -13.06 1.96 -0.40
N THR A 114 -11.80 1.53 -0.31
CA THR A 114 -10.64 2.31 -0.76
C THR A 114 -9.91 1.54 -1.85
N PHE A 115 -9.38 2.23 -2.86
CA PHE A 115 -8.61 1.54 -3.90
C PHE A 115 -7.73 2.50 -4.69
N ALA A 116 -6.45 2.14 -4.84
CA ALA A 116 -5.47 3.00 -5.50
C ALA A 116 -4.54 2.21 -6.43
N ALA A 117 -3.92 2.94 -7.37
CA ALA A 117 -2.85 2.43 -8.21
C ALA A 117 -1.55 3.20 -7.92
N THR A 118 -0.44 2.48 -7.76
CA THR A 118 0.87 3.07 -7.45
C THR A 118 1.89 2.73 -8.53
N ASP A 119 2.50 3.76 -9.11
CA ASP A 119 3.64 3.61 -10.03
C ASP A 119 4.94 3.42 -9.24
N LEU A 120 5.53 2.23 -9.34
CA LEU A 120 6.72 1.87 -8.57
C LEU A 120 8.00 2.51 -9.10
N ALA A 121 7.97 3.27 -10.20
CA ALA A 121 9.09 4.12 -10.58
C ALA A 121 9.35 5.24 -9.55
N ALA A 122 8.31 5.72 -8.86
CA ALA A 122 8.40 6.81 -7.88
C ALA A 122 8.63 6.35 -6.43
N ILE A 123 8.58 5.04 -6.16
CA ILE A 123 8.62 4.52 -4.78
C ILE A 123 9.99 4.68 -4.11
N GLY A 124 11.07 4.73 -4.90
CA GLY A 124 12.43 4.95 -4.38
C GLY A 124 12.58 6.31 -3.69
N PRO A 125 12.35 7.42 -4.40
CA PRO A 125 12.35 8.75 -3.79
C PRO A 125 11.40 8.90 -2.58
N LEU A 126 10.21 8.30 -2.64
CA LEU A 126 9.28 8.31 -1.49
C LEU A 126 9.88 7.60 -0.28
N ALA A 127 10.45 6.41 -0.47
CA ALA A 127 11.09 5.66 0.62
C ALA A 127 12.30 6.42 1.21
N ASP A 128 13.08 7.13 0.39
CA ASP A 128 14.17 7.97 0.89
C ASP A 128 13.66 9.13 1.76
N ALA A 129 12.55 9.76 1.36
CA ALA A 129 11.90 10.81 2.14
C ALA A 129 11.35 10.27 3.47
N VAL A 130 10.64 9.13 3.43
CA VAL A 130 10.13 8.44 4.63
C VAL A 130 11.27 8.05 5.57
N ASN A 131 12.37 7.51 5.03
CA ASN A 131 13.57 7.21 5.81
C ASN A 131 14.20 8.47 6.44
N GLY A 132 14.18 9.60 5.72
CA GLY A 132 14.60 10.90 6.23
C GLY A 132 13.76 11.34 7.43
N ALA A 133 12.43 11.35 7.26
CA ALA A 133 11.48 11.68 8.31
C ALA A 133 11.64 10.74 9.52
N GLY A 134 11.73 9.43 9.29
CA GLY A 134 11.93 8.42 10.32
C GLY A 134 13.18 8.69 11.17
N ARG A 135 14.33 9.01 10.54
CA ARG A 135 15.56 9.37 11.29
C ARG A 135 15.39 10.60 12.17
N VAL A 136 14.68 11.62 11.69
CA VAL A 136 14.41 12.84 12.47
C VAL A 136 13.49 12.53 13.64
N LEU A 137 12.38 11.83 13.38
CA LEU A 137 11.41 11.43 14.39
C LEU A 137 12.04 10.53 15.47
N THR A 138 12.83 9.52 15.10
CA THR A 138 13.53 8.66 16.06
C THR A 138 14.46 9.44 16.99
N ARG A 139 15.12 10.50 16.51
CA ARG A 139 15.94 11.37 17.36
C ARG A 139 15.07 12.22 18.27
N ALA A 140 14.00 12.83 17.74
CA ALA A 140 13.07 13.67 18.48
C ALA A 140 12.35 12.90 19.59
N LEU A 141 12.03 11.62 19.37
CA LEU A 141 11.39 10.74 20.36
C LEU A 141 12.22 10.52 21.65
N LYS A 142 13.50 10.89 21.67
CA LYS A 142 14.34 10.86 22.87
C LYS A 142 14.07 12.03 23.82
N ASP A 143 13.54 13.14 23.30
CA ASP A 143 13.09 14.28 24.11
C ASP A 143 11.64 14.06 24.56
N ALA A 144 11.36 14.30 25.85
CA ALA A 144 10.05 14.00 26.43
C ALA A 144 8.94 14.90 25.84
N ARG A 145 9.23 16.17 25.59
CA ARG A 145 8.26 17.14 25.07
C ARG A 145 7.95 16.86 23.61
N ALA A 146 8.99 16.64 22.79
CA ALA A 146 8.84 16.26 21.39
C ALA A 146 8.10 14.92 21.25
N ARG A 147 8.42 13.92 22.09
CA ARG A 147 7.69 12.65 22.12
C ARG A 147 6.19 12.84 22.40
N SER A 148 5.82 13.61 23.42
CA SER A 148 4.41 13.90 23.70
C SER A 148 3.73 14.62 22.53
N ALA A 149 4.40 15.55 21.88
CA ALA A 149 3.87 16.24 20.70
C ALA A 149 3.66 15.29 19.51
N ILE A 150 4.61 14.39 19.24
CA ILE A 150 4.54 13.38 18.18
C ILE A 150 3.41 12.39 18.45
N MET A 151 3.28 11.88 19.68
CA MET A 151 2.18 10.97 20.06
C MET A 151 0.81 11.63 19.87
N ALA A 152 0.69 12.91 20.24
CA ALA A 152 -0.54 13.65 20.04
C ALA A 152 -0.83 13.96 18.55
N VAL A 153 0.18 13.94 17.66
CA VAL A 153 -0.03 13.97 16.20
C VAL A 153 -0.53 12.61 15.76
N ARG A 154 0.18 11.54 16.12
CA ARG A 154 -0.16 10.17 15.71
C ARG A 154 -1.60 9.80 16.08
N ALA A 155 -2.09 10.24 17.24
CA ALA A 155 -3.47 10.02 17.69
C ALA A 155 -4.55 10.75 16.86
N GLN A 156 -4.17 11.63 15.93
CA GLN A 156 -5.08 12.34 15.03
C GLN A 156 -4.99 11.86 13.58
N VAL A 157 -3.98 11.04 13.26
CA VAL A 157 -3.77 10.53 11.91
C VAL A 157 -4.90 9.57 11.56
N GLN A 158 -5.39 9.64 10.33
CA GLN A 158 -6.31 8.64 9.78
C GLN A 158 -5.69 7.24 9.86
N GLU A 159 -6.44 6.30 10.44
CA GLU A 159 -6.06 4.90 10.58
C GLU A 159 -6.92 4.02 9.68
N TYR A 160 -6.36 2.87 9.31
CA TYR A 160 -7.06 1.84 8.55
C TYR A 160 -7.12 0.55 9.37
N SER A 161 -8.27 -0.13 9.33
CA SER A 161 -8.59 -1.30 10.15
C SER A 161 -8.42 -1.03 11.66
N ALA A 162 -9.15 -0.03 12.19
CA ALA A 162 -9.21 0.18 13.65
C ALA A 162 -9.85 -1.05 14.36
N PRO A 163 -9.32 -1.50 15.52
CA PRO A 163 -8.38 -0.81 16.40
C PRO A 163 -6.91 -1.19 16.19
N TYR A 164 -6.53 -1.81 15.07
CA TYR A 164 -5.14 -2.18 14.82
C TYR A 164 -4.33 -0.89 14.50
N ASP A 165 -3.52 -0.41 15.44
CA ASP A 165 -2.73 0.84 15.30
C ASP A 165 -1.58 0.76 14.25
N GLU A 166 -1.58 -0.29 13.43
CA GLU A 166 -0.47 -0.72 12.59
C GLU A 166 -0.42 -0.02 11.24
N TYR A 167 -1.55 0.50 10.76
CA TYR A 167 -1.68 1.15 9.46
C TYR A 167 -2.26 2.56 9.61
N CYS A 168 -1.62 3.53 8.98
CA CYS A 168 -2.07 4.92 9.00
C CYS A 168 -1.80 5.60 7.67
N ASP A 169 -2.58 6.63 7.36
CA ASP A 169 -2.36 7.44 6.17
C ASP A 169 -1.03 8.19 6.28
N LEU A 170 -0.10 7.88 5.36
CA LEU A 170 1.23 8.47 5.33
C LEU A 170 1.19 9.98 4.99
N GLY A 171 0.27 10.39 4.12
CA GLY A 171 0.08 11.77 3.73
C GLY A 171 -0.44 12.61 4.89
N ASP A 172 -1.48 12.15 5.57
CA ASP A 172 -2.09 12.80 6.73
C ASP A 172 -1.10 12.88 7.91
N LEU A 173 -0.32 11.81 8.15
CA LEU A 173 0.79 11.85 9.10
C LEU A 173 1.77 12.97 8.77
N CYS A 174 2.19 13.09 7.50
CA CYS A 174 3.13 14.13 7.07
C CYS A 174 2.53 15.53 7.22
N ASP A 175 1.27 15.72 6.83
CA ASP A 175 0.56 17.00 6.92
C ASP A 175 0.39 17.46 8.37
N LEU A 176 -0.02 16.56 9.26
CA LEU A 176 -0.18 16.87 10.68
C LEU A 176 1.17 17.17 11.37
N LEU A 177 2.22 16.44 11.02
CA LEU A 177 3.58 16.74 11.49
C LEU A 177 4.04 18.12 11.00
N ALA A 178 3.85 18.43 9.72
CA ALA A 178 4.24 19.72 9.14
C ALA A 178 3.53 20.89 9.81
N ARG A 179 2.23 20.77 10.09
CA ARG A 179 1.45 21.80 10.80
C ARG A 179 1.94 22.06 12.22
N ARG A 180 2.39 21.02 12.95
CA ARG A 180 2.88 21.18 14.33
C ARG A 180 4.33 21.65 14.43
N VAL A 181 5.15 21.37 13.43
CA VAL A 181 6.57 21.77 13.41
C VAL A 181 6.77 23.18 12.79
N ALA A 182 5.80 23.70 12.04
CA ALA A 182 5.83 25.07 11.52
C ALA A 182 5.60 26.18 12.58
N HIS A 183 5.33 25.82 13.84
CA HIS A 183 5.27 26.75 14.97
C HIS A 183 6.45 26.53 15.91
N PRO A 184 7.56 27.29 15.75
CA PRO A 184 8.73 27.21 16.63
C PRO A 184 8.41 27.81 18.00
N GLY A 185 7.71 27.04 18.82
CA GLY A 185 7.66 27.14 20.28
C GLY A 185 8.15 25.86 20.95
N ILE A 186 8.65 24.92 20.15
CA ILE A 186 9.48 23.76 20.48
C ILE A 186 10.75 23.91 19.66
#